data_AF-A0A950KXS2-F1
#
_entry.id   AF-A0A950KXS2-F1
#
_cell.length_a   1.000
_cell.length_b   1.000
_cell.length_c   1.000
_cell.angle_alpha   90.00
_cell.angle_beta   90.00
_cell.angle_gamma   90.00
#
_symmetry.space_group_name_H-M   'P 1'
#
loop_
_entity.id
_entity.type
_entity.pdbx_description
1 polymer ?
#
loop_
_entity_poly.entity_id
_entity_poly.type
_entity_poly.pdbx_seq_one_letter_code
_entity_poly.pdbx_strand_id
1 'polypeptide(L)'
;MRAALQRGKMVLDVLIDAGVPVTYARTQVMPYVLTPRERAGKLLRVQRITAALELEELIFAGRDERVAYSRDLFAPGGIHVMVLRTLEATRPVPVGGSRRTRVRAATTDGRRARRGRNGRS
;
A
#
# COMPACT_ATOMS: atom_id res chain seq x y z
N MET A 1 4.65 -26.89 14.34
CA MET A 1 4.93 -25.47 14.02
C MET A 1 6.28 -24.97 14.56
N ARG A 2 6.53 -24.91 15.87
CA ARG A 2 7.81 -24.41 16.45
C ARG A 2 9.08 -25.02 15.84
N ALA A 3 9.14 -26.35 15.71
CA ALA A 3 10.30 -27.03 15.14
C ALA A 3 10.55 -26.68 13.66
N ALA A 4 9.49 -26.36 12.90
CA ALA A 4 9.63 -25.94 11.50
C ALA A 4 10.23 -24.54 11.41
N LEU A 5 9.78 -23.61 12.27
CA LEU A 5 10.32 -22.26 12.34
C LEU A 5 11.79 -22.24 12.80
N GLN A 6 12.14 -23.12 13.75
CA GLN A 6 13.53 -23.28 14.19
C GLN A 6 14.45 -23.80 13.08
N ARG A 7 13.91 -24.50 12.09
CA ARG A 7 14.63 -24.93 10.88
C ARG A 7 14.64 -23.86 9.78
N GLY A 8 14.11 -22.67 10.05
CA GLY A 8 14.08 -21.57 9.10
C GLY A 8 12.96 -21.63 8.06
N LYS A 9 11.94 -22.49 8.24
CA LYS A 9 10.75 -22.44 7.37
C LYS A 9 9.99 -21.12 7.58
N MET A 10 9.49 -20.55 6.49
CA MET A 10 8.59 -19.39 6.54
C MET A 10 7.26 -19.77 7.18
N VAL A 11 6.67 -18.86 7.97
CA VAL A 11 5.36 -19.09 8.61
C VAL A 11 4.28 -19.38 7.56
N LEU A 12 4.29 -18.65 6.44
CA LEU A 12 3.35 -18.83 5.34
C LEU A 12 3.41 -20.25 4.77
N ASP A 13 4.62 -20.76 4.49
CA ASP A 13 4.82 -22.13 4.01
C ASP A 13 4.27 -23.15 5.00
N VAL A 14 4.51 -22.93 6.30
CA VAL A 14 4.02 -23.84 7.35
C VAL A 14 2.49 -23.83 7.44
N LEU A 15 1.84 -22.68 7.21
CA LEU A 15 0.38 -22.58 7.17
C LEU A 15 -0.20 -23.29 5.94
N ILE A 16 0.41 -23.10 4.77
CA ILE A 16 0.01 -23.75 3.52
C ILE A 16 0.21 -25.27 3.62
N ASP A 17 1.37 -25.73 4.10
CA ASP A 17 1.69 -27.15 4.34
C ASP A 17 0.68 -27.81 5.30
N ALA A 18 0.10 -27.02 6.22
CA ALA A 18 -0.91 -27.49 7.18
C ALA A 18 -2.35 -27.44 6.64
N GLY A 19 -2.55 -27.04 5.39
CA GLY A 19 -3.88 -26.94 4.76
C GLY A 19 -4.69 -25.72 5.18
N VAL A 20 -4.06 -24.69 5.75
CA VAL A 20 -4.74 -23.44 6.12
C VAL A 20 -5.02 -22.63 4.83
N PRO A 21 -6.29 -22.25 4.55
CA PRO A 21 -6.65 -21.59 3.31
C PRO A 21 -6.34 -20.08 3.37
N VAL A 22 -5.06 -19.73 3.35
CA VAL A 22 -4.61 -18.33 3.41
C VAL A 22 -5.18 -17.53 2.23
N THR A 23 -5.89 -16.44 2.53
CA THR A 23 -6.58 -15.60 1.54
C THR A 23 -5.80 -14.33 1.22
N TYR A 24 -5.31 -13.62 2.23
CA TYR A 24 -4.50 -12.41 2.05
C TYR A 24 -3.66 -12.12 3.30
N ALA A 25 -2.65 -11.27 3.12
CA ALA A 25 -1.89 -10.66 4.21
C ALA A 25 -2.10 -9.15 4.21
N ARG A 26 -2.12 -8.55 5.40
CA ARG A 26 -2.09 -7.10 5.58
C ARG A 26 -0.77 -6.72 6.23
N THR A 27 0.09 -6.07 5.47
CA THR A 27 1.40 -5.60 5.93
C THR A 27 1.36 -4.09 6.13
N GLN A 28 1.70 -3.63 7.34
CA GLN A 28 1.98 -2.23 7.64
C GLN A 28 3.48 -2.00 7.61
N VAL A 29 3.90 -1.01 6.82
CA VAL A 29 5.31 -0.62 6.66
C VAL A 29 5.54 0.65 7.47
N MET A 30 6.39 0.58 8.49
CA MET A 30 6.59 1.68 9.44
C MET A 30 8.08 2.01 9.60
N PRO A 31 8.44 3.29 9.74
CA PRO A 31 9.77 3.65 10.21
C PRO A 31 9.93 3.24 11.67
N TYR A 32 11.14 2.81 12.04
CA TYR A 32 11.48 2.45 13.40
C TYR A 32 12.84 3.03 13.79
N VAL A 33 13.02 3.43 15.05
CA VAL A 33 14.31 3.91 15.57
C VAL A 33 14.87 2.85 16.49
N LEU A 34 15.94 2.18 16.04
CA LEU A 34 16.61 1.11 16.77
C LEU A 34 17.78 1.68 17.57
N THR A 35 17.88 1.29 18.84
CA THR A 35 18.95 1.70 19.76
C THR A 35 19.79 0.49 20.18
N PRO A 36 21.08 0.66 20.50
CA PRO A 36 21.93 -0.45 20.97
C PRO A 36 21.48 -1.06 22.32
N ARG A 37 20.62 -0.35 23.07
CA ARG A 37 20.22 -0.74 24.43
C ARG A 37 19.10 -1.76 24.43
N GLU A 38 18.23 -1.73 23.43
CA GLU A 38 17.09 -2.64 23.34
C GLU A 38 17.47 -4.00 22.76
N ARG A 39 16.62 -5.01 23.02
CA ARG A 39 16.91 -6.40 22.66
C ARG A 39 17.14 -6.57 21.16
N ALA A 40 16.28 -5.98 20.33
CA ALA A 40 16.41 -6.06 18.88
C ALA A 40 17.73 -5.42 18.41
N GLY A 41 18.13 -4.28 19.00
CA GLY A 41 19.41 -3.65 18.70
C GLY A 41 20.62 -4.52 19.02
N LYS A 42 20.58 -5.24 20.15
CA LYS A 42 21.63 -6.20 20.52
C LYS A 42 21.68 -7.38 19.54
N LEU A 43 20.53 -7.95 19.19
CA LEU A 43 20.44 -9.09 18.27
C LEU A 43 20.92 -8.72 16.86
N LEU A 44 20.60 -7.52 16.40
CA LEU A 44 21.03 -6.97 15.11
C LEU A 44 22.40 -6.30 15.17
N ARG A 45 23.08 -6.34 16.33
CA ARG A 45 24.42 -5.80 16.55
C ARG A 45 24.58 -4.33 16.14
N VAL A 46 23.56 -3.50 16.33
CA VAL A 46 23.67 -2.07 16.03
C VAL A 46 24.51 -1.37 17.10
N GLN A 47 25.46 -0.55 16.66
CA GLN A 47 26.42 0.13 17.55
C GLN A 47 25.98 1.53 17.95
N ARG A 48 25.07 2.14 17.17
CA ARG A 48 24.54 3.49 17.39
C ARG A 48 23.04 3.52 17.14
N ILE A 49 22.39 4.62 17.52
CA ILE A 49 21.00 4.87 17.12
C ILE A 49 20.91 4.81 15.60
N THR A 50 20.00 3.97 15.11
CA THR A 50 19.94 3.56 13.71
C THR A 50 18.49 3.54 13.26
N ALA A 51 18.17 4.23 12.16
CA ALA A 51 16.87 4.10 11.52
C ALA A 51 16.71 2.67 10.98
N ALA A 52 15.55 2.07 11.17
CA ALA A 52 15.20 0.72 10.73
C ALA A 52 13.82 0.75 10.06
N LEU A 53 13.50 -0.33 9.35
CA LEU A 53 12.15 -0.56 8.84
C LEU A 53 11.48 -1.64 9.70
N GLU A 54 10.25 -1.38 10.11
CA GLU A 54 9.40 -2.37 10.72
C GLU A 54 8.27 -2.76 9.76
N LEU A 55 8.12 -4.06 9.56
CA LEU A 55 6.97 -4.64 8.88
C LEU A 55 6.10 -5.34 9.94
N GLU A 56 4.88 -4.87 10.14
CA GLU A 56 3.88 -5.59 10.91
C GLU A 56 2.93 -6.31 9.95
N GLU A 57 2.82 -7.62 10.08
CA GLU A 57 2.03 -8.45 9.18
C GLU A 57 0.96 -9.23 9.93
N LEU A 58 -0.23 -9.27 9.33
CA LEU A 58 -1.34 -10.14 9.71
C LEU A 58 -1.75 -11.00 8.51
N ILE A 59 -1.79 -12.30 8.71
CA ILE A 59 -2.22 -13.27 7.68
C ILE A 59 -3.63 -13.75 8.01
N PHE A 60 -4.48 -13.82 6.99
CA PHE A 60 -5.89 -14.19 7.10
C PHE A 60 -6.22 -15.46 6.31
N ALA A 61 -7.14 -16.29 6.83
CA ALA A 61 -7.70 -17.49 6.16
C ALA A 61 -9.19 -17.33 5.78
N GLY A 62 -9.63 -16.08 5.62
CA GLY A 62 -11.02 -15.71 5.39
C GLY A 62 -11.19 -14.20 5.52
N ARG A 63 -12.43 -13.69 5.60
CA ARG A 63 -12.67 -12.24 5.66
C ARG A 63 -12.18 -11.58 6.96
N ASP A 64 -12.12 -12.34 8.06
CA ASP A 64 -11.71 -11.83 9.38
C ASP A 64 -10.96 -12.86 10.25
N GLU A 65 -10.68 -14.06 9.73
CA GLU A 65 -9.98 -15.10 10.47
C GLU A 65 -8.46 -14.89 10.41
N ARG A 66 -7.87 -14.42 11.51
CA ARG A 66 -6.42 -14.20 11.63
C ARG A 66 -5.72 -15.50 12.00
N VAL A 67 -4.75 -15.90 11.20
CA VAL A 67 -4.02 -17.17 11.39
C VAL A 67 -2.55 -16.97 11.74
N ALA A 68 -1.99 -15.79 11.47
CA ALA A 68 -0.67 -15.43 11.96
C ALA A 68 -0.51 -13.92 12.12
N TYR A 69 0.42 -13.56 13.00
CA TYR A 69 0.91 -12.22 13.25
C TYR A 69 2.43 -12.25 13.32
N SER A 70 3.10 -11.33 12.64
CA SER A 70 4.55 -11.11 12.77
C SER A 70 4.91 -9.64 12.84
N ARG A 71 6.09 -9.39 13.43
CA ARG A 71 6.79 -8.11 13.36
C ARG A 71 8.22 -8.38 12.98
N ASP A 72 8.60 -7.86 11.82
CA ASP A 72 9.91 -8.06 11.23
C ASP A 72 10.66 -6.72 11.20
N LEU A 73 11.86 -6.72 11.78
CA LEU A 73 12.67 -5.51 11.90
C LEU A 73 13.93 -5.62 11.04
N PHE A 74 14.12 -4.64 10.15
CA PHE A 74 15.22 -4.62 9.19
C PHE A 74 16.15 -3.45 9.49
N ALA A 75 17.40 -3.77 9.83
CA ALA A 75 18.46 -2.77 9.91
C ALA A 75 18.84 -2.24 8.50
N PRO A 76 19.44 -1.04 8.41
CA PRO A 76 19.89 -0.50 7.13
C PRO A 76 20.87 -1.42 6.39
N GLY A 77 20.83 -1.36 5.06
CA GLY A 77 21.72 -2.13 4.19
C GLY A 77 21.27 -3.56 3.90
N GLY A 78 20.06 -3.96 4.34
CA GLY A 78 19.61 -5.36 4.26
C GLY A 78 18.18 -5.59 3.76
N ILE A 79 17.49 -4.60 3.18
CA ILE A 79 16.14 -4.81 2.67
C ILE A 79 15.85 -4.06 1.36
N HIS A 80 15.33 -4.79 0.38
CA HIS A 80 14.69 -4.26 -0.81
C HIS A 80 13.23 -4.72 -0.82
N VAL A 81 12.28 -3.77 -0.76
CA VAL A 81 10.85 -4.07 -0.86
C VAL A 81 10.40 -3.73 -2.28
N MET A 82 9.90 -4.72 -3.00
CA MET A 82 9.29 -4.53 -4.31
C MET A 82 7.82 -4.91 -4.23
N VAL A 83 6.94 -3.96 -4.57
CA VAL A 83 5.50 -4.22 -4.68
C VAL A 83 5.16 -4.35 -6.15
N LEU A 84 4.80 -5.57 -6.56
CA LEU A 84 4.25 -5.80 -7.89
C LEU A 84 2.72 -5.76 -7.81
N ARG A 85 2.11 -4.90 -8.62
CA ARG A 85 0.67 -4.89 -8.82
C ARG A 85 0.36 -5.43 -10.20
N THR A 86 -0.22 -6.62 -10.27
CA THR A 86 -0.80 -7.12 -11.51
C THR A 86 -2.10 -6.36 -11.75
N LEU A 87 -2.10 -5.51 -12.76
CA LEU A 87 -3.32 -4.86 -13.24
C LEU A 87 -3.95 -5.78 -14.28
N GLU A 88 -4.97 -6.54 -13.91
CA GLU A 88 -5.88 -7.17 -14.88
C GLU A 88 -6.80 -6.10 -15.50
N ALA A 89 -6.21 -5.03 -16.03
CA ALA A 89 -6.93 -3.90 -16.58
C ALA A 89 -6.58 -3.76 -18.05
N THR A 90 -7.51 -4.13 -18.93
CA THR A 90 -7.39 -3.86 -20.38
C THR A 90 -7.33 -2.36 -20.68
N ARG A 91 -7.64 -1.48 -19.71
CA ARG A 91 -7.38 -0.03 -19.73
C ARG A 91 -7.12 0.53 -18.32
N PRO A 92 -6.18 1.48 -18.14
CA PRO A 92 -5.92 2.10 -16.84
C PRO A 92 -7.14 2.84 -16.30
N VAL A 93 -7.51 2.59 -15.03
CA VAL A 93 -8.50 3.40 -14.29
C VAL A 93 -7.75 4.46 -13.49
N PRO A 94 -7.98 5.77 -13.74
CA PRO A 94 -7.36 6.83 -12.96
C PRO A 94 -7.81 6.78 -11.49
N VAL A 95 -6.87 6.66 -10.57
CA VAL A 95 -7.13 6.83 -9.14
C VAL A 95 -6.84 8.29 -8.78
N GLY A 96 -7.88 9.12 -8.84
CA GLY A 96 -7.83 10.52 -8.40
C GLY A 96 -8.61 11.46 -9.32
N GLY A 97 -9.77 11.95 -8.86
CA GLY A 97 -10.51 12.97 -9.62
C GLY A 97 -11.97 13.15 -9.25
N SER A 98 -12.29 13.40 -7.97
CA SER A 98 -13.56 14.06 -7.63
C SER A 98 -13.27 15.33 -6.83
N ARG A 99 -12.69 16.31 -7.52
CA ARG A 99 -12.86 17.71 -7.12
C ARG A 99 -13.92 18.27 -8.06
N ARG A 100 -15.15 18.38 -7.54
CA ARG A 100 -16.29 19.03 -8.18
C ARG A 100 -15.89 20.42 -8.67
N THR A 101 -15.58 20.56 -9.95
CA THR A 101 -15.54 21.87 -10.60
C THR A 101 -16.96 22.21 -11.03
N ARG A 102 -17.64 23.07 -10.27
CA ARG A 102 -18.88 23.73 -10.69
C ARG A 102 -18.58 24.53 -11.97
N VAL A 103 -19.09 24.08 -13.11
CA VAL A 103 -19.20 24.95 -14.28
C VAL A 103 -20.41 25.85 -14.03
N ARG A 104 -20.15 27.12 -13.71
CA ARG A 104 -21.15 28.19 -13.82
C ARG A 104 -21.49 28.33 -15.30
N ALA A 105 -22.72 28.03 -15.68
CA ALA A 105 -23.25 28.38 -16.99
C ALA A 105 -23.25 29.91 -17.11
N ALA A 106 -22.38 30.45 -17.96
CA ALA A 106 -22.47 31.83 -18.41
C ALA A 106 -23.64 31.90 -19.40
N THR A 107 -24.79 32.37 -18.92
CA THR A 107 -25.88 32.83 -19.77
C THR A 107 -25.38 34.05 -20.55
N THR A 108 -25.10 33.84 -21.84
CA THR A 108 -24.95 34.92 -22.81
C THR A 108 -26.32 35.55 -23.03
N ASP A 109 -26.62 36.58 -22.24
CA ASP A 109 -27.69 37.53 -22.52
C ASP A 109 -27.06 38.90 -22.83
N GLY A 110 -27.50 39.52 -23.91
CA GLY A 110 -27.19 40.91 -24.24
C GLY A 110 -26.02 41.16 -25.20
N ARG A 111 -26.25 41.00 -26.52
CA ARG A 111 -25.70 41.95 -27.51
C ARG A 111 -26.72 42.24 -28.62
N ARG A 112 -27.57 43.22 -28.30
CA ARG A 112 -28.38 44.00 -29.23
C ARG A 112 -27.47 45.03 -29.90
N ALA A 113 -27.25 44.95 -31.22
CA ALA A 113 -26.83 46.11 -32.04
C ALA A 113 -26.85 45.81 -33.55
N ARG A 114 -27.95 46.26 -34.19
CA ARG A 114 -27.99 47.07 -35.43
C ARG A 114 -27.03 46.71 -36.58
N ARG A 115 -27.61 46.20 -37.68
CA ARG A 115 -27.45 46.59 -39.11
C ARG A 115 -28.28 45.56 -39.91
N GLY A 116 -29.28 45.86 -40.72
CA GLY A 116 -29.50 47.03 -41.55
C GLY A 116 -29.26 46.66 -43.02
N ARG A 117 -30.34 46.27 -43.72
CA ARG A 117 -30.60 46.39 -45.17
C ARG A 117 -29.86 45.50 -46.19
N ASN A 118 -30.63 45.19 -47.25
CA ASN A 118 -30.34 44.55 -48.56
C ASN A 118 -30.46 43.00 -48.54
N GLY A 119 -31.24 42.31 -49.37
CA GLY A 119 -31.98 42.64 -50.60
C GLY A 119 -31.69 41.57 -51.67
N ARG A 120 -32.73 41.15 -52.43
CA ARG A 120 -32.75 40.21 -53.58
C ARG A 120 -32.80 38.72 -53.18
N SER A 121 -33.63 37.85 -53.78
CA SER A 121 -34.36 37.90 -55.06
C SER A 121 -35.69 37.15 -54.95
#